data_AF-A0A6A0GPH9-F1
#
_entry.id   AF-A0A6A0GPH9-F1
#
_cell.length_a   1.000
_cell.length_b   1.000
_cell.length_c   1.000
_cell.angle_alpha   90.00
_cell.angle_beta   90.00
_cell.angle_gamma   90.00
#
_symmetry.space_group_name_H-M   'P 1'
#
loop_
_entity.id
_entity.type
_entity.pdbx_description
1 polymer ?
#
loop_
_entity_poly.entity_id
_entity_poly.type
_entity_poly.pdbx_seq_one_letter_code
_entity_poly.pdbx_strand_id
1 'polypeptide(L)' 'MNAIRWSETLDRTFSSNYDVDPTLHWQYFGSSVGFLRQYPASPWEMDRDEPDLYDARLRSWYIQAANNPKDMIILLDIS' A
#
# COMPACT_ATOMS: atom_id res chain seq x y z
N MET A 1 -13.94 -10.22 0.09
CA MET A 1 -13.18 -11.32 0.73
C MET A 1 -12.26 -12.10 -0.20
N ASN A 2 -12.56 -12.26 -1.50
CA ASN A 2 -11.67 -12.96 -2.44
C ASN A 2 -10.25 -12.37 -2.50
N ALA A 3 -10.13 -11.05 -2.35
CA ALA A 3 -8.86 -10.35 -2.51
C ALA A 3 -7.83 -10.65 -1.41
N ILE A 4 -8.30 -10.79 -0.17
CA ILE A 4 -7.46 -11.21 0.96
C ILE A 4 -7.00 -12.67 0.77
N ARG A 5 -7.89 -13.55 0.31
CA ARG A 5 -7.58 -14.98 0.15
C ARG A 5 -6.54 -15.25 -0.94
N TRP A 6 -6.68 -14.66 -2.12
CA TRP A 6 -5.68 -14.91 -3.17
C TRP A 6 -4.33 -14.27 -2.84
N SER A 7 -4.32 -13.15 -2.11
CA SER A 7 -3.07 -12.45 -1.75
C SER A 7 -2.31 -13.11 -0.58
N GLU A 8 -2.87 -14.14 0.06
CA GLU A 8 -2.20 -14.92 1.12
C GLU A 8 -0.92 -15.60 0.62
N THR A 9 -0.85 -15.94 -0.66
CA THR A 9 0.37 -16.55 -1.25
C THR A 9 1.58 -15.62 -1.17
N LEU A 10 1.37 -14.30 -1.05
CA LEU A 10 2.45 -13.32 -0.91
C LEU A 10 3.20 -13.47 0.41
N ASP A 11 2.55 -13.98 1.46
CA ASP A 11 3.15 -14.08 2.80
C ASP A 11 4.39 -15.00 2.77
N ARG A 12 4.33 -16.09 1.99
CA ARG A 12 5.49 -17.00 1.79
C ARG A 12 6.63 -16.32 1.05
N THR A 13 6.32 -15.51 0.04
CA THR A 13 7.32 -14.75 -0.70
C THR A 13 7.98 -13.72 0.20
N PHE A 14 7.20 -12.99 1.00
CA PHE A 14 7.75 -12.00 1.93
C PHE A 14 8.66 -12.61 2.97
N SER A 15 8.27 -13.74 3.58
CA SER A 15 9.13 -14.48 4.50
C SER A 15 10.40 -14.98 3.83
N SER A 16 10.29 -15.60 2.65
CA SER A 16 11.47 -16.09 1.91
C SER A 16 12.44 -14.96 1.54
N ASN A 17 11.95 -13.78 1.16
CA ASN A 17 12.81 -12.64 0.86
C ASN A 17 13.58 -12.18 2.09
N TYR A 18 12.92 -12.16 3.25
CA TYR A 18 13.55 -11.78 4.52
C TYR A 18 14.56 -12.83 5.02
N ASP A 19 14.28 -14.11 4.79
CA ASP A 19 15.21 -15.20 5.11
C ASP A 19 16.49 -15.13 4.25
N VAL A 20 16.36 -14.70 3.00
CA VAL A 20 17.48 -14.49 2.07
C VAL A 20 18.28 -13.23 2.43
N ASP A 21 17.60 -12.14 2.79
CA ASP A 21 18.21 -10.88 3.20
C ASP A 21 17.55 -10.32 4.47
N PRO A 22 18.12 -10.58 5.66
CA PRO A 22 17.61 -10.05 6.93
C PRO A 22 17.76 -8.53 7.08
N THR A 23 18.51 -7.86 6.19
CA THR A 23 18.65 -6.40 6.18
C THR A 23 17.52 -5.71 5.42
N LEU A 24 16.67 -6.49 4.74
CA LEU A 24 15.54 -5.99 4.00
C LEU A 24 14.55 -5.29 4.94
N HIS A 25 14.20 -4.05 4.59
CA HIS A 25 13.17 -3.28 5.29
C HIS A 25 11.75 -3.79 4.95
N TRP A 26 10.74 -2.99 5.30
CA TRP A 26 9.33 -3.28 5.06
C TRP A 26 9.03 -3.70 3.62
N GLN A 27 8.34 -4.83 3.48
CA GLN A 27 7.75 -5.29 2.23
C GLN A 27 6.26 -4.99 2.25
N TYR A 28 5.72 -4.43 1.18
CA TYR A 28 4.32 -4.03 1.12
C TYR A 28 3.68 -4.33 -0.23
N PHE A 29 2.39 -4.68 -0.18
CA PHE A 29 1.52 -4.83 -1.34
C PHE A 29 0.26 -3.99 -1.12
N GLY A 30 0.10 -2.93 -1.92
CA GLY A 30 -1.13 -2.16 -2.00
C GLY A 30 -2.06 -2.74 -3.05
N SER A 31 -3.27 -3.12 -2.64
CA SER A 31 -4.27 -3.61 -3.57
C SER A 31 -5.02 -2.49 -4.25
N SER A 32 -5.41 -2.68 -5.51
CA SER A 32 -6.33 -1.76 -6.22
C SER A 32 -7.69 -1.64 -5.54
N VAL A 33 -8.12 -2.65 -4.79
CA VAL A 33 -9.34 -2.63 -3.98
C VAL A 33 -9.16 -1.99 -2.58
N GLY A 34 -7.97 -1.47 -2.27
CA GLY A 34 -7.73 -0.57 -1.13
C GLY A 34 -7.15 -1.18 0.14
N PHE A 35 -6.99 -2.51 0.23
CA PHE A 35 -6.27 -3.10 1.38
C PHE A 35 -4.75 -3.08 1.17
N LEU A 36 -4.03 -3.07 2.29
CA LEU A 36 -2.58 -3.16 2.35
C LEU A 36 -2.17 -4.47 3.03
N ARG A 37 -1.17 -5.16 2.49
CA ARG A 37 -0.40 -6.19 3.22
C ARG A 37 1.00 -5.65 3.48
N GLN A 38 1.50 -5.83 4.69
CA GLN A 38 2.85 -5.45 5.08
C GLN A 38 3.56 -6.60 5.80
N TYR A 39 4.87 -6.70 5.58
CA TYR A 39 5.74 -7.67 6.23
C TYR A 39 7.06 -7.01 6.68
N PRO A 40 7.54 -7.27 7.91
CA PRO A 40 6.87 -8.05 8.95
C PRO A 40 5.57 -7.38 9.43
N ALA A 41 4.70 -8.17 10.06
CA ALA A 41 3.46 -7.61 10.61
C ALA A 41 3.78 -6.71 11.82
N SER A 42 3.33 -5.45 11.75
CA SER A 42 3.33 -4.53 12.89
C SER A 42 1.90 -4.12 13.24
N PRO A 43 1.62 -3.80 14.51
CA PRO A 43 0.39 -3.10 14.85
C PRO A 43 0.33 -1.77 14.07
N TRP A 44 -0.87 -1.42 13.64
CA TRP A 44 -1.10 -0.13 12.99
C TRP A 44 -1.16 0.95 14.06
N GLU A 45 -0.25 1.93 14.00
CA GLU A 45 -0.22 3.04 14.94
C GLU A 45 -1.36 4.00 14.61
N MET A 46 -2.40 4.00 15.44
CA MET A 46 -3.50 4.95 15.36
C MET A 46 -3.53 5.77 16.63
N ASP A 47 -3.71 7.08 16.47
CA ASP A 47 -4.17 7.90 17.57
C ASP A 47 -5.60 7.46 17.93
N ARG A 48 -5.91 7.43 19.23
CA ARG A 48 -7.26 7.06 19.69
C ARG A 48 -8.27 8.17 19.43
N ASP A 49 -7.79 9.40 19.33
CA ASP A 49 -8.64 10.59 19.23
C ASP A 49 -8.84 11.06 17.78
N GLU A 50 -8.08 10.52 16.82
CA GLU A 50 -8.16 10.91 15.40
C GLU A 50 -8.45 9.71 14.48
N PRO A 51 -9.37 9.85 13.51
CA PRO A 51 -9.65 8.79 12.54
C PRO A 51 -8.49 8.64 11.55
N ASP A 52 -8.07 7.40 11.30
CA ASP A 52 -7.08 7.12 10.27
C ASP A 52 -7.68 7.28 8.86
N LEU A 53 -7.03 8.12 8.05
CA LEU A 53 -7.38 8.39 6.66
C LEU A 53 -6.39 7.73 5.68
N TYR A 54 -5.61 6.75 6.15
CA TYR A 54 -4.64 6.07 5.32
C TYR A 54 -5.30 5.25 4.21
N ASP A 55 -4.94 5.58 2.97
CA ASP A 55 -5.20 4.76 1.79
C ASP A 55 -3.90 4.57 1.01
N ALA A 56 -3.49 3.31 0.80
CA ALA A 56 -2.28 2.97 0.06
C ALA A 56 -2.30 3.52 -1.38
N ARG A 57 -3.49 3.62 -1.99
CA ARG A 57 -3.66 4.05 -3.39
C ARG A 57 -3.38 5.53 -3.61
N LEU A 58 -3.46 6.33 -2.53
CA LEU A 58 -3.16 7.75 -2.54
C LEU A 58 -1.68 8.04 -2.24
N ARG A 59 -0.88 7.02 -1.91
CA ARG A 59 0.53 7.19 -1.58
C ARG A 59 1.36 7.35 -2.84
N SER A 60 2.38 8.21 -2.78
CA SER A 60 3.25 8.51 -3.93
C SER A 60 3.89 7.26 -4.52
N TRP A 61 4.35 6.32 -3.69
CA TRP A 61 4.94 5.06 -4.16
C TRP A 61 3.94 4.24 -5.00
N TYR A 62 2.66 4.23 -4.61
CA TYR A 62 1.62 3.52 -5.34
C TYR A 62 1.29 4.23 -6.65
N ILE A 63 1.08 5.56 -6.59
CA ILE A 63 0.72 6.37 -7.76
C ILE A 63 1.81 6.28 -8.83
N GLN A 64 3.08 6.37 -8.43
CA GLN A 64 4.24 6.28 -9.34
C GLN A 64 4.39 4.88 -9.97
N ALA A 65 4.05 3.82 -9.24
CA ALA A 65 4.08 2.46 -9.77
C ALA A 65 2.88 2.15 -10.68
N ALA A 66 1.70 2.69 -10.35
CA ALA A 66 0.46 2.42 -11.06
C ALA A 66 0.23 3.31 -12.30
N ASN A 67 0.90 4.47 -12.38
CA ASN A 67 0.72 5.45 -13.44
C ASN A 67 2.05 6.00 -13.94
N ASN A 68 2.03 6.45 -15.19
CA ASN A 68 3.13 7.25 -15.76
C ASN A 68 2.98 8.73 -15.39
N PRO A 69 4.10 9.50 -15.38
CA PRO A 69 4.06 10.96 -15.26
C PRO A 69 3.16 11.58 -16.34
N LYS A 70 2.39 12.60 -15.97
CA LYS A 70 1.44 13.28 -16.86
C LYS A 70 1.26 14.74 -16.46
N ASP A 71 1.19 15.61 -17.45
CA ASP A 71 0.87 17.02 -17.29
C ASP A 71 -0.66 17.19 -17.26
N MET A 72 -1.19 17.83 -16.21
CA MET A 72 -2.64 17.99 -16.00
C MET A 72 -3.02 19.47 -15.90
N ILE A 73 -4.15 19.84 -16.51
CA ILE A 73 -4.77 21.17 -16.34
C ILE A 73 -6.12 20.97 -15.64
N ILE A 74 -6.34 21.68 -14.54
CA ILE A 74 -7.60 21.68 -13.80
C ILE A 74 -8.35 22.97 -14.14
N LEU A 75 -9.53 22.86 -14.75
CA LEU A 75 -10.40 24.01 -15.03
C LEU A 75 -11.52 24.02 -14.00
N LEU A 76 -11.71 25.17 -13.34
CA LEU A 76 -12.80 25.41 -12.41
C LEU A 76 -13.70 26.52 -12.96
N ASP A 77 -14.97 26.21 -13.13
CA ASP A 77 -16.00 27.19 -13.47
C ASP A 77 -16.47 27.91 -12.20
N ILE A 78 -16.54 29.24 -12.27
CA ILE A 78 -16.95 30.13 -11.18
C ILE A 78 -18.10 31.07 -11.58
N SER A 79 -18.80 30.75 -12.68
CA SER A 79 -19.93 31.55 -13.18
C SER A 79 -21.15 31.56 -12.28
#